data_AF-A0A3M7NFA3-F1
#
_entry.id   AF-A0A3M7NFA3-F1
#
_cell.length_a   1.000
_cell.length_b   1.000
_cell.length_c   1.000
_cell.angle_alpha   90.00
_cell.angle_beta   90.00
_cell.angle_gamma   90.00
#
_symmetry.space_group_name_H-M   'P 1'
#
loop_
_entity.id
_entity.type
_entity.pdbx_description
1 polymer ?
#
loop_
_entity_poly.entity_id
_entity_poly.type
_entity_poly.pdbx_seq_one_letter_code
_entity_poly.pdbx_strand_id
1 'polypeptide(L)'
;MTRASLSRPPTVNDVASNLLLDNCPLTVSMVNSFFMMFGFLLSLPALFLPRNRLFLHLLILVIIASAIITLAIGLDIWFSTLETHKNLAPIWNSSSPVTQSILQFKFQCCGYSNPALFVEDQTCPTAKVAAQLGPRRDLPCAYLSATKDTKLAPLALLWPGQKSPAVLAEANSFTSDRDLAMLHHFVSNTSRNIFHPRAIYGTQEIDIMSLATSHVHIMHAVLAAAALHLRETTPSGKCYAELETNHWVSASQNFRTQLNLYGEATDPDPLVTTCMLLSLIAFANVPSADQALSTNRWPFTPTTPHSLQWLYVQLGLEPLLREHSQRTPGNSIWLPLFLATGSRELYDDRPGVADIPSAYVALFEITPSSICVAEANGLNGLITVAHPYLRLVRRILSLWKLYNEATGRDDHDLNSIKYAQFMQAVDAHVMSRLESKDPRTLLLYAMWMGIFCAVDSWWCRRRTVSECWAVTKWLDENHGQWLGPGVLRAFQILSWAIRPHVAGAADGPRTSHADIALLADIWQLEARDDGRTVLAGVVIAPLVLKALHKYLDVGKAVVVVGGR
;
A
#
# COMPACT_ATOMS: atom_id res chain seq x y z
N MET A 1 23.34 -8.92 32.48
CA MET A 1 23.96 -7.60 32.74
C MET A 1 23.50 -7.11 34.10
N THR A 2 24.40 -6.60 34.92
CA THR A 2 24.08 -6.05 36.25
C THR A 2 24.05 -4.52 36.16
N ARG A 3 23.34 -3.84 37.07
CA ARG A 3 23.33 -2.37 37.10
C ARG A 3 24.74 -1.77 37.22
N ALA A 4 25.65 -2.52 37.84
CA ALA A 4 27.08 -2.21 37.95
C ALA A 4 27.87 -2.29 36.62
N SER A 5 27.36 -2.98 35.58
CA SER A 5 27.97 -2.96 34.25
C SER A 5 27.62 -1.70 33.44
N LEU A 6 26.54 -0.99 33.78
CA LEU A 6 26.11 0.26 33.14
C LEU A 6 26.93 1.48 33.60
N SER A 7 27.62 1.39 34.75
CA SER A 7 28.45 2.46 35.30
C SER A 7 29.90 2.47 34.80
N ARG A 8 30.26 1.59 33.85
CA ARG A 8 31.59 1.59 33.21
C ARG A 8 31.67 2.70 32.16
N PRO A 9 32.86 3.24 31.87
CA PRO A 9 33.02 4.22 30.79
C PRO A 9 32.48 3.65 29.46
N PRO A 10 31.65 4.40 28.72
CA PRO A 10 30.98 3.90 27.54
C PRO A 10 31.98 3.62 26.41
N THR A 11 31.82 2.49 25.73
CA THR A 11 32.60 2.10 24.54
C THR A 11 31.77 2.25 23.27
N VAL A 12 32.43 2.27 22.10
CA VAL A 12 31.73 2.30 20.80
C VAL A 12 30.70 1.16 20.67
N ASN A 13 30.98 -0.01 21.22
CA ASN A 13 30.08 -1.17 21.09
C ASN A 13 28.88 -1.09 22.04
N ASP A 14 29.08 -0.59 23.26
CA ASP A 14 28.07 -0.67 24.32
C ASP A 14 27.29 0.62 24.55
N VAL A 15 27.77 1.78 24.08
CA VAL A 15 27.18 3.10 24.39
C VAL A 15 25.70 3.20 24.05
N ALA A 16 25.30 2.70 22.88
CA ALA A 16 23.92 2.77 22.40
C ALA A 16 23.02 1.82 23.20
N SER A 17 23.50 0.61 23.49
CA SER A 17 22.78 -0.39 24.26
C SER A 17 22.59 0.06 25.71
N ASN A 18 23.61 0.65 26.33
CA ASN A 18 23.55 1.16 27.70
C ASN A 18 22.52 2.30 27.81
N LEU A 19 22.52 3.24 26.87
CA LEU A 19 21.54 4.33 26.80
C LEU A 19 20.09 3.84 26.67
N LEU A 20 19.87 2.79 25.87
CA LEU A 20 18.54 2.21 25.71
C LEU A 20 18.11 1.40 26.94
N LEU A 21 19.03 0.62 27.52
CA LEU A 21 18.77 -0.21 28.70
C LEU A 21 18.49 0.62 29.96
N ASP A 22 19.11 1.79 30.11
CA ASP A 22 18.85 2.72 31.22
C ASP A 22 17.43 3.29 31.21
N ASN A 23 16.77 3.32 30.05
CA ASN A 23 15.44 3.88 29.87
C ASN A 23 14.34 2.80 29.74
N CYS A 24 14.69 1.52 29.78
CA CYS A 24 13.72 0.43 29.80
C CYS A 24 13.14 0.23 31.22
N PRO A 25 11.88 -0.23 31.36
CA PRO A 25 11.25 -0.53 32.65
C PRO A 25 11.80 -1.83 33.27
N LEU A 26 13.12 -1.88 33.51
CA LEU A 26 13.86 -3.05 33.98
C LEU A 26 13.36 -3.53 35.35
N THR A 27 12.97 -2.59 36.21
CA THR A 27 12.40 -2.87 37.54
C THR A 27 11.08 -3.64 37.42
N VAL A 28 10.21 -3.28 36.48
CA VAL A 28 8.91 -3.91 36.28
C VAL A 28 9.08 -5.33 35.73
N SER A 29 10.03 -5.52 34.81
CA SER A 29 10.40 -6.84 34.29
C SER A 29 10.97 -7.76 35.38
N MET A 30 11.78 -7.21 36.30
CA MET A 30 12.28 -7.94 37.47
C MET A 30 11.13 -8.38 38.39
N VAL A 31 10.15 -7.51 38.65
CA VAL A 31 8.95 -7.87 39.42
C VAL A 31 8.15 -9.00 38.75
N ASN A 32 7.95 -8.94 37.42
CA ASN A 32 7.26 -10.00 36.67
C ASN A 32 7.95 -11.36 36.80
N SER A 33 9.29 -11.35 36.84
CA SER A 33 10.11 -12.56 37.03
C SER A 33 9.88 -13.20 38.41
N PHE A 34 9.67 -12.41 39.46
CA PHE A 34 9.29 -12.92 40.78
C PHE A 34 7.91 -13.58 40.78
N PHE A 35 6.92 -13.00 40.08
CA PHE A 35 5.59 -13.61 39.95
C PHE A 35 5.66 -14.95 39.21
N MET A 36 6.45 -15.04 38.14
CA MET A 36 6.65 -16.30 37.41
C MET A 36 7.31 -17.38 38.27
N MET A 37 8.33 -17.01 39.06
CA MET A 37 8.97 -17.93 40.02
C MET A 37 8.00 -18.41 41.08
N PHE A 38 7.17 -17.50 41.63
CA PHE A 38 6.16 -17.85 42.63
C PHE A 38 5.08 -18.76 42.05
N GLY A 39 4.65 -18.50 40.80
CA GLY A 39 3.73 -19.38 40.06
C GLY A 39 4.30 -20.79 39.89
N PHE A 40 5.58 -20.91 39.55
CA PHE A 40 6.26 -22.21 39.48
C PHE A 40 6.21 -22.96 40.82
N LEU A 41 6.51 -22.30 41.94
CA LEU A 41 6.45 -22.94 43.26
C LEU A 41 5.03 -23.37 43.64
N LEU A 42 4.00 -22.60 43.25
CA LEU A 42 2.60 -22.96 43.48
C LEU A 42 2.10 -24.10 42.58
N SER A 43 2.74 -24.33 41.43
CA SER A 43 2.38 -25.42 40.52
C SER A 43 2.67 -26.81 41.10
N LEU A 44 3.68 -26.93 41.98
CA LEU A 44 4.06 -28.18 42.62
C LEU A 44 2.94 -28.75 43.53
N PRO A 45 2.45 -28.03 44.56
CA PRO A 45 1.35 -28.54 45.40
C PRO A 45 0.03 -28.65 44.64
N ALA A 46 -0.21 -27.83 43.60
CA ALA A 46 -1.39 -27.96 42.74
C ALA A 46 -1.44 -29.30 42.00
N LEU A 47 -0.28 -29.86 41.62
CA LEU A 47 -0.18 -31.15 40.94
C LEU A 47 -0.36 -32.34 41.90
N PHE A 48 0.17 -32.23 43.12
CA PHE A 48 0.13 -33.32 44.11
C PHE A 48 -1.16 -33.36 44.96
N LEU A 49 -1.94 -32.29 45.02
CA LEU A 49 -3.16 -32.21 45.84
C LEU A 49 -4.42 -31.90 44.99
N PRO A 50 -4.82 -32.79 44.07
CA PRO A 50 -5.91 -32.53 43.10
C PRO A 50 -7.28 -32.27 43.74
N ARG A 51 -7.47 -32.62 45.01
CA ARG A 51 -8.71 -32.41 45.76
C ARG A 51 -8.84 -30.99 46.32
N ASN A 52 -7.74 -30.26 46.49
CA ASN A 52 -7.73 -28.89 47.01
C ASN A 52 -7.53 -27.88 45.87
N ARG A 53 -8.64 -27.26 45.43
CA ARG A 53 -8.63 -26.30 44.31
C ARG A 53 -8.02 -24.93 44.67
N LEU A 54 -7.65 -24.69 45.93
CA LEU A 54 -7.06 -23.42 46.36
C LEU A 54 -5.75 -23.10 45.61
N PHE A 55 -4.84 -24.07 45.53
CA PHE A 55 -3.55 -23.89 44.85
C PHE A 55 -3.73 -23.66 43.34
N LEU A 56 -4.72 -24.31 42.73
CA LEU A 56 -5.07 -24.11 41.33
C LEU A 56 -5.61 -22.69 41.08
N HIS A 57 -6.50 -22.17 41.93
CA HIS A 57 -7.00 -20.80 41.81
C HIS A 57 -5.89 -19.76 42.03
N LEU A 58 -4.99 -19.98 42.99
CA LEU A 58 -3.84 -19.11 43.23
C LEU A 58 -2.85 -19.11 42.06
N LEU A 59 -2.58 -20.28 41.47
CA LEU A 59 -1.74 -20.41 40.28
C LEU A 59 -2.33 -19.65 39.09
N ILE A 60 -3.64 -19.81 38.82
CA ILE A 60 -4.33 -19.10 37.74
C ILE A 60 -4.26 -17.58 37.96
N LEU A 61 -4.44 -17.11 39.19
CA LEU A 61 -4.35 -15.68 39.52
C LEU A 61 -2.95 -15.12 39.24
N VAL A 62 -1.89 -15.85 39.62
CA VAL A 62 -0.50 -15.44 39.36
C VAL A 62 -0.18 -15.42 37.86
N ILE A 63 -0.68 -16.39 37.09
CA ILE A 63 -0.51 -16.44 35.64
C ILE A 63 -1.20 -15.25 34.96
N ILE A 64 -2.45 -14.96 35.34
CA ILE A 64 -3.20 -13.82 34.79
C ILE A 64 -2.48 -12.51 35.12
N ALA A 65 -2.01 -12.33 36.36
CA ALA A 65 -1.25 -11.15 36.76
C ALA A 65 0.04 -11.00 35.92
N SER A 66 0.78 -12.08 35.72
CA SER A 66 2.00 -12.05 34.90
C SER A 66 1.72 -11.75 33.42
N ALA A 67 0.63 -12.29 32.85
CA ALA A 67 0.21 -12.00 31.49
C ALA A 67 -0.14 -10.51 31.31
N ILE A 68 -0.86 -9.91 32.27
CA ILE A 68 -1.21 -8.49 32.24
C ILE A 68 0.04 -7.62 32.34
N ILE A 69 0.97 -7.93 33.26
CA ILE A 69 2.23 -7.18 33.41
C ILE A 69 3.07 -7.28 32.13
N THR A 70 3.18 -8.48 31.54
CA THR A 70 3.94 -8.70 30.31
C THR A 70 3.33 -7.93 29.13
N LEU A 71 2.00 -7.94 29.01
CA LEU A 71 1.30 -7.16 27.98
C LEU A 71 1.50 -5.65 28.17
N ALA A 72 1.44 -5.16 29.41
CA ALA A 72 1.67 -3.74 29.71
C ALA A 72 3.10 -3.31 29.35
N ILE A 73 4.11 -4.13 29.67
CA ILE A 73 5.50 -3.89 29.26
C ILE A 73 5.62 -3.88 27.72
N GLY A 74 4.99 -4.84 27.04
CA GLY A 74 5.01 -4.93 25.58
C GLY A 74 4.38 -3.70 24.92
N LEU A 75 3.25 -3.22 25.44
CA LEU A 75 2.56 -2.03 24.95
C LEU A 75 3.37 -0.75 25.20
N ASP A 76 3.99 -0.62 26.37
CA ASP A 76 4.83 0.54 26.72
C ASP A 76 6.07 0.62 25.81
N ILE A 77 6.76 -0.50 25.60
CA ILE A 77 7.90 -0.57 24.67
C ILE A 77 7.43 -0.26 23.25
N TRP A 78 6.34 -0.87 22.78
CA TRP A 78 5.82 -0.68 21.43
C TRP A 78 5.43 0.78 21.19
N PHE A 79 4.68 1.40 22.11
CA PHE A 79 4.29 2.80 22.01
C PHE A 79 5.51 3.73 22.05
N SER A 80 6.47 3.47 22.94
CA SER A 80 7.75 4.20 22.96
C SER A 80 8.54 4.03 21.66
N THR A 81 8.39 2.91 20.96
CA THR A 81 9.03 2.66 19.66
C THR A 81 8.41 3.50 18.54
N LEU A 82 7.09 3.77 18.60
CA LEU A 82 6.42 4.62 17.61
C LEU A 82 6.92 6.08 17.67
N GLU A 83 7.28 6.57 18.86
CA GLU A 83 7.80 7.93 19.08
C GLU A 83 9.31 7.95 19.39
N THR A 84 10.07 6.95 18.93
CA THR A 84 11.51 6.79 19.28
C THR A 84 12.31 8.08 19.05
N HIS A 85 12.10 8.76 17.93
CA HIS A 85 12.81 10.01 17.60
C HIS A 85 12.46 11.18 18.54
N LYS A 86 11.24 11.22 19.08
CA LYS A 86 10.84 12.27 20.04
C LYS A 86 11.32 11.94 21.45
N ASN A 87 11.25 10.67 21.84
CA ASN A 87 11.62 10.20 23.18
C ASN A 87 13.14 10.18 23.41
N LEU A 88 13.94 9.93 22.38
CA LEU A 88 15.40 9.95 22.48
C LEU A 88 16.03 11.36 22.41
N ALA A 89 15.28 12.38 21.96
CA ALA A 89 15.75 13.76 21.88
C ALA A 89 16.18 14.35 23.25
N PRO A 90 15.36 14.27 24.31
CA PRO A 90 15.78 14.74 25.63
C PRO A 90 16.95 13.91 26.19
N ILE A 91 17.00 12.61 25.91
CA ILE A 91 18.10 11.73 26.33
C ILE A 91 19.41 12.16 25.67
N TRP A 92 19.40 12.43 24.36
CA TRP A 92 20.54 12.96 23.65
C TRP A 92 21.03 14.28 24.26
N ASN A 93 20.13 15.24 24.49
CA ASN A 93 20.49 16.55 25.02
C ASN A 93 21.04 16.50 26.45
N SER A 94 20.62 15.51 27.24
CA SER A 94 21.13 15.27 28.60
C SER A 94 22.43 14.44 28.64
N SER A 95 22.83 13.85 27.51
CA SER A 95 24.01 12.98 27.43
C SER A 95 25.31 13.79 27.44
N SER A 96 26.37 13.22 28.02
CA SER A 96 27.69 13.87 28.05
C SER A 96 28.27 14.07 26.63
N PRO A 97 29.10 15.11 26.40
CA PRO A 97 29.74 15.33 25.10
C PRO A 97 30.56 14.14 24.60
N VAL A 98 31.18 13.38 25.53
CA VAL A 98 31.91 12.15 25.22
C VAL A 98 30.98 11.07 24.67
N THR A 99 29.82 10.88 25.30
CA THR A 99 28.79 9.94 24.84
C THR A 99 28.27 10.31 23.46
N GLN A 100 28.01 11.61 23.23
CA GLN A 100 27.55 12.13 21.94
C GLN A 100 28.59 11.89 20.84
N SER A 101 29.88 12.16 21.10
CA SER A 101 30.95 11.91 20.12
C SER A 101 31.10 10.42 19.79
N ILE A 102 31.03 9.52 20.78
CA ILE A 102 31.08 8.07 20.51
C ILE A 102 29.86 7.63 19.67
N LEU A 103 28.68 8.22 19.90
CA LEU A 103 27.49 7.97 19.09
C LEU A 103 27.64 8.51 17.66
N GLN A 104 28.19 9.71 17.49
CA GLN A 104 28.50 10.31 16.18
C GLN A 104 29.47 9.44 15.39
N PHE A 105 30.53 8.97 16.05
CA PHE A 105 31.49 8.04 15.46
C PHE A 105 30.86 6.68 15.11
N LYS A 106 30.06 6.10 16.02
CA LYS A 106 29.42 4.80 15.80
C LYS A 106 28.43 4.82 14.63
N PHE A 107 27.60 5.86 14.55
CA PHE A 107 26.51 5.96 13.58
C PHE A 107 26.86 6.82 12.35
N GLN A 108 28.08 7.38 12.30
CA GLN A 108 28.57 8.23 11.21
C GLN A 108 27.60 9.38 10.89
N CYS A 109 27.14 10.08 11.94
CA CYS A 109 26.16 11.17 11.86
C CYS A 109 26.59 12.38 12.71
N CYS A 110 26.01 13.56 12.45
CA CYS A 110 26.34 14.79 13.18
C CYS A 110 25.11 15.41 13.84
N GLY A 111 25.09 15.43 15.16
CA GLY A 111 23.97 15.94 15.96
C GLY A 111 22.74 15.03 15.94
N TYR A 112 21.69 15.45 16.66
CA TYR A 112 20.45 14.67 16.81
C TYR A 112 19.44 14.97 15.70
N SER A 113 18.96 16.22 15.64
CA SER A 113 17.94 16.69 14.69
C SER A 113 18.36 17.92 13.87
N ASN A 114 19.40 18.64 14.32
CA ASN A 114 19.95 19.80 13.63
C ASN A 114 21.46 19.59 13.41
N PRO A 115 21.95 19.59 12.16
CA PRO A 115 23.37 19.43 11.86
C PRO A 115 24.23 20.61 12.33
N ALA A 116 23.64 21.68 12.86
CA ALA A 116 24.34 22.79 13.51
C ALA A 116 24.53 22.60 15.03
N LEU A 117 23.90 21.60 15.65
CA LEU A 117 24.00 21.29 17.09
C LEU A 117 24.68 19.92 17.27
N PHE A 118 25.99 19.89 17.00
CA PHE A 118 26.84 18.69 17.09
C PHE A 118 28.06 18.95 17.97
N VAL A 119 28.65 17.88 18.53
CA VAL A 119 29.94 17.97 19.20
C VAL A 119 31.02 17.89 18.13
N GLU A 120 31.94 18.85 18.14
CA GLU A 120 33.10 18.85 17.25
C GLU A 120 34.02 17.67 17.60
N ASP A 121 34.18 16.75 16.66
CA ASP A 121 35.02 15.57 16.81
C ASP A 121 35.65 15.15 15.46
N GLN A 122 36.35 14.01 15.43
CA GLN A 122 36.97 13.51 14.20
C GLN A 122 35.97 13.16 13.09
N THR A 123 34.71 12.90 13.44
CA THR A 123 33.63 12.55 12.50
C THR A 123 32.96 13.82 11.95
N CYS A 124 32.79 14.82 12.81
CA CYS A 124 32.17 16.10 12.50
C CYS A 124 33.15 17.24 12.82
N PRO A 125 34.20 17.46 12.00
CA PRO A 125 35.23 18.46 12.30
C PRO A 125 34.78 19.90 11.98
N THR A 126 33.78 20.08 11.12
CA THR A 126 33.27 21.40 10.74
C THR A 126 31.77 21.35 10.48
N ALA A 127 31.08 22.49 10.63
CA ALA A 127 29.66 22.63 10.32
C ALA A 127 29.32 22.29 8.86
N LYS A 128 30.27 22.45 7.93
CA LYS A 128 30.10 22.05 6.52
C LYS A 128 30.05 20.53 6.35
N VAL A 129 30.94 19.80 7.03
CA VAL A 129 30.93 18.32 7.03
C VAL A 129 29.68 17.81 7.77
N ALA A 130 29.30 18.46 8.86
CA ALA A 130 28.07 18.15 9.59
C ALA A 130 26.80 18.36 8.74
N ALA A 131 26.73 19.43 7.94
CA ALA A 131 25.64 19.67 7.00
C ALA A 131 25.58 18.64 5.85
N GLN A 132 26.73 18.10 5.43
CA GLN A 132 26.80 17.04 4.40
C GLN A 132 26.40 15.66 4.93
N LEU A 133 26.72 15.34 6.19
CA LEU A 133 26.35 14.08 6.83
C LEU A 133 24.89 14.10 7.33
N GLY A 134 24.39 15.27 7.74
CA GLY A 134 23.04 15.51 8.24
C GLY A 134 22.82 15.01 9.69
N PRO A 135 21.67 15.38 10.30
CA PRO A 135 21.21 14.76 11.54
C PRO A 135 20.90 13.28 11.28
N ARG A 136 20.98 12.46 12.35
CA ARG A 136 20.82 11.00 12.36
C ARG A 136 19.98 10.49 11.18
N ARG A 137 20.64 9.89 10.17
CA ARG A 137 19.95 9.29 9.04
C ARG A 137 18.96 8.27 9.59
N ASP A 138 17.65 8.52 9.44
CA ASP A 138 16.75 7.42 9.14
C ASP A 138 17.44 6.61 8.04
N LEU A 139 17.64 5.31 8.29
CA LEU A 139 18.54 4.43 7.54
C LEU A 139 18.75 4.91 6.09
N PRO A 140 20.01 5.06 5.61
CA PRO A 140 20.23 5.42 4.21
C PRO A 140 19.39 4.47 3.37
N CYS A 141 18.51 5.05 2.56
CA CYS A 141 17.54 4.30 1.78
C CYS A 141 18.34 3.41 0.84
N ALA A 142 18.50 2.16 1.28
CA ALA A 142 19.43 1.24 0.67
C ALA A 142 18.72 0.74 -0.58
N TYR A 143 19.13 1.25 -1.74
CA TYR A 143 18.92 0.53 -2.96
C TYR A 143 19.58 -0.83 -2.76
N LEU A 144 18.79 -1.91 -2.76
CA LEU A 144 19.32 -3.27 -2.69
C LEU A 144 20.18 -3.51 -3.94
N SER A 145 21.47 -3.19 -3.84
CA SER A 145 22.50 -3.75 -4.72
C SER A 145 22.65 -5.23 -4.36
N ALA A 146 21.67 -6.03 -4.79
CA ALA A 146 21.71 -7.49 -4.72
C ALA A 146 21.95 -8.08 -6.12
N THR A 147 22.70 -7.38 -6.96
CA THR A 147 23.32 -7.96 -8.13
C THR A 147 24.80 -7.66 -8.04
N LYS A 148 25.61 -8.71 -7.83
CA LYS A 148 27.05 -8.70 -8.01
C LYS A 148 27.41 -7.82 -9.21
N ASP A 149 28.44 -7.00 -9.03
CA ASP A 149 29.07 -6.11 -10.01
C ASP A 149 29.48 -6.82 -11.31
N THR A 150 28.50 -7.21 -12.13
CA THR A 150 28.73 -7.78 -13.45
C THR A 150 27.61 -7.31 -14.36
N LYS A 151 27.64 -6.02 -14.68
CA LYS A 151 27.21 -5.37 -15.96
C LYS A 151 26.88 -3.87 -15.84
N LEU A 152 27.22 -3.17 -14.76
CA LEU A 152 27.07 -1.70 -14.69
C LEU A 152 28.09 -0.93 -15.56
N ALA A 153 29.03 -1.62 -16.22
CA ALA A 153 30.14 -1.00 -16.93
C ALA A 153 29.76 -0.07 -18.10
N PRO A 154 28.71 -0.30 -18.92
CA PRO A 154 28.48 0.58 -20.06
C PRO A 154 27.77 1.90 -19.71
N LEU A 155 26.97 1.94 -18.63
CA LEU A 155 26.20 3.14 -18.25
C LEU A 155 26.89 3.98 -17.16
N ALA A 156 27.69 3.35 -16.29
CA ALA A 156 28.44 4.06 -15.25
C ALA A 156 29.65 4.85 -15.80
N LEU A 157 30.14 4.53 -17.00
CA LEU A 157 31.30 5.17 -17.63
C LEU A 157 30.94 6.39 -18.53
N LEU A 158 29.65 6.72 -18.70
CA LEU A 158 29.23 7.80 -19.61
C LEU A 158 28.97 9.16 -18.94
N TRP A 159 29.03 9.28 -17.61
CA TRP A 159 28.61 10.53 -16.95
C TRP A 159 29.47 10.94 -15.75
N PRO A 160 30.49 11.80 -15.96
CA PRO A 160 31.01 12.67 -14.93
C PRO A 160 30.25 14.01 -15.00
N GLY A 161 28.98 14.03 -14.58
CA GLY A 161 28.16 15.25 -14.59
C GLY A 161 26.71 14.95 -14.26
N GLN A 162 26.16 15.63 -13.25
CA GLN A 162 24.78 15.55 -12.73
C GLN A 162 24.25 14.13 -12.39
N LYS A 163 23.83 13.93 -11.13
CA LYS A 163 23.19 12.69 -10.67
C LYS A 163 21.73 12.54 -11.15
N SER A 164 21.35 13.28 -12.18
CA SER A 164 20.02 13.36 -12.75
C SER A 164 20.08 13.30 -14.28
N PRO A 165 19.05 12.73 -14.94
CA PRO A 165 18.95 12.71 -16.40
C PRO A 165 19.06 14.11 -17.03
N ALA A 166 19.76 14.23 -18.15
CA ALA A 166 19.99 15.50 -18.84
C ALA A 166 18.70 16.26 -19.19
N VAL A 167 17.66 15.53 -19.61
CA VAL A 167 16.33 16.09 -19.90
C VAL A 167 15.74 16.86 -18.70
N LEU A 168 16.08 16.48 -17.46
CA LEU A 168 15.64 17.20 -16.26
C LEU A 168 16.55 18.39 -15.91
N ALA A 169 17.85 18.27 -16.20
CA ALA A 169 18.85 19.29 -15.91
C ALA A 169 18.66 20.57 -16.73
N GLU A 170 18.17 20.44 -17.97
CA GLU A 170 17.96 21.57 -18.88
C GLU A 170 16.67 22.36 -18.55
N ALA A 171 15.76 21.81 -17.74
CA ALA A 171 14.38 22.26 -17.65
C ALA A 171 14.00 23.08 -16.39
N ASN A 172 14.94 23.56 -15.57
CA ASN A 172 14.63 24.12 -14.23
C ASN A 172 13.67 23.22 -13.42
N SER A 173 13.82 21.90 -13.60
CA SER A 173 12.87 20.90 -13.09
C SER A 173 13.36 20.31 -11.77
N PHE A 174 12.44 19.69 -11.02
CA PHE A 174 12.80 18.99 -9.79
C PHE A 174 13.79 17.85 -10.11
N THR A 175 14.92 17.83 -9.40
CA THR A 175 15.97 16.82 -9.54
C THR A 175 16.41 16.31 -8.18
N SER A 176 16.85 15.06 -8.14
CA SER A 176 17.36 14.39 -6.94
C SER A 176 18.61 13.58 -7.25
N ASP A 177 19.49 13.46 -6.26
CA ASP A 177 20.70 12.63 -6.30
C ASP A 177 20.42 11.14 -6.57
N ARG A 178 19.15 10.72 -6.56
CA ARG A 178 18.70 9.34 -6.78
C ARG A 178 18.01 9.11 -8.12
N ASP A 179 17.85 10.14 -8.94
CA ASP A 179 17.11 10.04 -10.20
C ASP A 179 17.69 8.96 -11.11
N LEU A 180 19.01 8.92 -11.28
CA LEU A 180 19.66 7.90 -12.11
C LEU A 180 19.48 6.48 -11.55
N ALA A 181 19.47 6.31 -10.23
CA ALA A 181 19.24 5.01 -9.61
C ALA A 181 17.79 4.54 -9.78
N MET A 182 16.82 5.47 -9.64
CA MET A 182 15.41 5.21 -9.91
C MET A 182 15.17 4.93 -11.39
N LEU A 183 15.85 5.64 -12.29
CA LEU A 183 15.79 5.39 -13.73
C LEU A 183 16.32 4.00 -14.10
N HIS A 184 17.48 3.63 -13.56
CA HIS A 184 18.03 2.29 -13.72
C HIS A 184 17.04 1.24 -13.23
N HIS A 185 16.47 1.44 -12.04
CA HIS A 185 15.45 0.55 -11.48
C HIS A 185 14.21 0.42 -12.36
N PHE A 186 13.79 1.51 -12.99
CA PHE A 186 12.67 1.47 -13.92
C PHE A 186 12.94 0.50 -15.06
N VAL A 187 14.09 0.67 -15.72
CA VAL A 187 14.50 -0.13 -16.89
C VAL A 187 14.75 -1.59 -16.52
N SER A 188 15.38 -1.84 -15.37
CA SER A 188 15.78 -3.19 -14.97
C SER A 188 14.64 -3.99 -14.33
N ASN A 189 13.69 -3.32 -13.66
CA ASN A 189 12.70 -3.97 -12.82
C ASN A 189 11.28 -3.45 -13.08
N THR A 190 11.03 -2.14 -12.94
CA THR A 190 9.65 -1.63 -12.95
C THR A 190 8.96 -1.90 -14.28
N SER A 191 9.53 -1.47 -15.41
CA SER A 191 8.92 -1.58 -16.75
C SER A 191 8.64 -3.02 -17.15
N ARG A 192 9.59 -3.93 -16.86
CA ARG A 192 9.49 -5.37 -17.15
C ARG A 192 8.38 -6.09 -16.38
N ASN A 193 7.96 -5.53 -15.25
CA ASN A 193 6.91 -6.09 -14.39
C ASN A 193 5.61 -5.27 -14.45
N ILE A 194 5.45 -4.34 -15.40
CA ILE A 194 4.16 -3.66 -15.63
C ILE A 194 3.20 -4.62 -16.33
N PHE A 195 3.69 -5.30 -17.37
CA PHE A 195 2.92 -6.22 -18.19
C PHE A 195 3.53 -7.61 -18.12
N HIS A 196 2.69 -8.63 -18.17
CA HIS A 196 3.18 -9.99 -18.33
C HIS A 196 3.94 -10.11 -19.68
N PRO A 197 5.12 -10.74 -19.75
CA PRO A 197 5.95 -10.72 -20.96
C PRO A 197 5.28 -11.25 -22.23
N ARG A 198 4.30 -12.16 -22.09
CA ARG A 198 3.51 -12.69 -23.21
C ARG A 198 2.23 -11.91 -23.50
N ALA A 199 1.89 -10.90 -22.69
CA ALA A 199 0.66 -10.13 -22.84
C ALA A 199 0.70 -9.17 -24.02
N ILE A 200 1.88 -8.82 -24.51
CA ILE A 200 2.06 -7.97 -25.69
C ILE A 200 2.46 -8.87 -26.85
N TYR A 201 1.81 -8.72 -28.02
CA TYR A 201 2.13 -9.54 -29.19
C TYR A 201 3.54 -9.21 -29.72
N GLY A 202 4.41 -10.23 -29.77
CA GLY A 202 5.71 -10.17 -30.44
C GLY A 202 6.89 -9.84 -29.52
N THR A 203 8.11 -10.02 -30.04
CA THR A 203 9.39 -9.74 -29.38
C THR A 203 9.74 -8.24 -29.33
N GLN A 204 8.80 -7.34 -29.67
CA GLN A 204 9.02 -5.89 -29.61
C GLN A 204 8.69 -5.37 -28.22
N GLU A 205 9.72 -4.99 -27.46
CA GLU A 205 9.56 -4.23 -26.23
C GLU A 205 9.02 -2.82 -26.54
N ILE A 206 8.06 -2.34 -25.76
CA ILE A 206 7.58 -0.96 -25.85
C ILE A 206 8.67 -0.05 -25.28
N ASP A 207 9.35 0.70 -26.15
CA ASP A 207 10.48 1.55 -25.77
C ASP A 207 10.02 2.91 -25.22
N ILE A 208 9.53 2.89 -23.97
CA ILE A 208 9.17 4.10 -23.20
C ILE A 208 10.39 5.03 -23.03
N MET A 209 11.61 4.47 -23.01
CA MET A 209 12.83 5.22 -22.72
C MET A 209 13.21 6.18 -23.85
N SER A 210 13.00 5.78 -25.11
CA SER A 210 13.18 6.65 -26.28
C SER A 210 12.40 7.97 -26.17
N LEU A 211 11.18 7.92 -25.62
CA LEU A 211 10.36 9.11 -25.38
C LEU A 211 10.79 9.85 -24.11
N ALA A 212 11.13 9.12 -23.04
CA ALA A 212 11.53 9.69 -21.76
C ALA A 212 12.76 10.60 -21.87
N THR A 213 13.75 10.22 -22.68
CA THR A 213 14.97 11.02 -22.88
C THR A 213 14.71 12.35 -23.59
N SER A 214 13.59 12.46 -24.30
CA SER A 214 13.25 13.63 -25.12
C SER A 214 12.14 14.48 -24.49
N HIS A 215 11.37 13.93 -23.53
CA HIS A 215 10.23 14.62 -22.94
C HIS A 215 10.24 14.60 -21.41
N VAL A 216 10.39 15.78 -20.81
CA VAL A 216 10.48 16.01 -19.35
C VAL A 216 9.31 15.38 -18.58
N HIS A 217 8.07 15.50 -19.07
CA HIS A 217 6.89 14.93 -18.40
C HIS A 217 6.93 13.40 -18.29
N ILE A 218 7.54 12.71 -19.27
CA ILE A 218 7.64 11.24 -19.26
C ILE A 218 8.75 10.84 -18.32
N MET A 219 9.89 11.53 -18.36
CA MET A 219 10.99 11.25 -17.43
C MET A 219 10.54 11.37 -15.98
N HIS A 220 9.79 12.42 -15.62
CA HIS A 220 9.21 12.53 -14.28
C HIS A 220 8.21 11.39 -13.98
N ALA A 221 7.34 11.00 -14.92
CA ALA A 221 6.41 9.90 -14.71
C ALA A 221 7.13 8.55 -14.52
N VAL A 222 8.20 8.30 -15.27
CA VAL A 222 9.08 7.14 -15.16
C VAL A 222 9.73 7.07 -13.77
N LEU A 223 10.30 8.18 -13.30
CA LEU A 223 10.92 8.27 -11.99
C LEU A 223 9.90 8.11 -10.85
N ALA A 224 8.71 8.68 -10.99
CA ALA A 224 7.63 8.50 -10.03
C ALA A 224 7.16 7.05 -9.94
N ALA A 225 6.99 6.37 -11.08
CA ALA A 225 6.64 4.95 -11.12
C ALA A 225 7.74 4.07 -10.49
N ALA A 226 9.01 4.38 -10.73
CA ALA A 226 10.13 3.69 -10.12
C ALA A 226 10.21 3.91 -8.61
N ALA A 227 10.02 5.14 -8.15
CA ALA A 227 9.97 5.48 -6.73
C ALA A 227 8.83 4.75 -6.03
N LEU A 228 7.65 4.69 -6.65
CA LEU A 228 6.51 3.92 -6.14
C LEU A 228 6.82 2.42 -6.09
N HIS A 229 7.38 1.84 -7.15
CA HIS A 229 7.77 0.43 -7.15
C HIS A 229 8.80 0.11 -6.05
N LEU A 230 9.80 0.98 -5.84
CA LEU A 230 10.76 0.86 -4.74
C LEU A 230 10.09 0.99 -3.37
N ARG A 231 9.13 1.91 -3.23
CA ARG A 231 8.35 2.09 -2.01
C ARG A 231 7.61 0.81 -1.61
N GLU A 232 7.05 0.11 -2.59
CA GLU A 232 6.26 -1.10 -2.38
C GLU A 232 7.12 -2.36 -2.22
N THR A 233 8.26 -2.45 -2.91
CA THR A 233 9.09 -3.67 -2.95
C THR A 233 10.26 -3.69 -1.99
N THR A 234 10.59 -2.56 -1.35
CA THR A 234 11.76 -2.47 -0.45
C THR A 234 11.38 -2.22 1.02
N PRO A 235 12.10 -2.83 1.98
CA PRO A 235 11.89 -2.57 3.41
C PRO A 235 12.11 -1.11 3.83
N SER A 236 12.91 -0.34 3.08
CA SER A 236 13.15 1.09 3.31
C SER A 236 12.20 2.00 2.51
N GLY A 237 11.10 1.45 2.00
CA GLY A 237 10.24 2.09 1.01
C GLY A 237 9.73 3.49 1.37
N LYS A 238 9.50 3.78 2.66
CA LYS A 238 9.05 5.11 3.15
C LYS A 238 9.93 6.27 2.67
N CYS A 239 11.22 6.01 2.47
CA CYS A 239 12.18 6.95 1.92
C CYS A 239 11.86 7.49 0.52
N TYR A 240 11.13 6.72 -0.28
CA TYR A 240 10.83 7.05 -1.67
C TYR A 240 9.50 7.80 -1.83
N ALA A 241 8.70 7.93 -0.76
CA ALA A 241 7.39 8.56 -0.82
C ALA A 241 7.45 10.06 -1.21
N GLU A 242 8.42 10.80 -0.68
CA GLU A 242 8.60 12.21 -1.03
C GLU A 242 9.07 12.36 -2.49
N LEU A 243 10.04 11.53 -2.91
CA LEU A 243 10.55 11.55 -4.29
C LEU A 243 9.46 11.18 -5.30
N GLU A 244 8.69 10.13 -5.02
CA GLU A 244 7.50 9.75 -5.77
C GLU A 244 6.55 10.93 -5.93
N THR A 245 6.19 11.58 -4.81
CA THR A 245 5.24 12.71 -4.80
C THR A 245 5.76 13.88 -5.64
N ASN A 246 7.03 14.25 -5.46
CA ASN A 246 7.62 15.38 -6.18
C ASN A 246 7.69 15.11 -7.69
N HIS A 247 8.17 13.94 -8.12
CA HIS A 247 8.18 13.59 -9.54
C HIS A 247 6.77 13.42 -10.11
N TRP A 248 5.80 12.90 -9.35
CA TRP A 248 4.40 12.79 -9.78
C TRP A 248 3.76 14.17 -10.00
N VAL A 249 4.00 15.13 -9.09
CA VAL A 249 3.53 16.52 -9.23
C VAL A 249 4.17 17.16 -10.46
N SER A 250 5.50 17.04 -10.64
CA SER A 250 6.20 17.59 -11.80
C SER A 250 5.72 16.95 -13.11
N ALA A 251 5.51 15.62 -13.14
CA ALA A 251 4.95 14.92 -14.28
C ALA A 251 3.56 15.48 -14.65
N SER A 252 2.68 15.61 -13.67
CA SER A 252 1.31 16.10 -13.85
C SER A 252 1.26 17.55 -14.35
N GLN A 253 2.10 18.43 -13.79
CA GLN A 253 2.21 19.83 -14.21
C GLN A 253 2.70 19.96 -15.65
N ASN A 254 3.81 19.28 -15.98
CA ASN A 254 4.37 19.32 -17.33
C ASN A 254 3.43 18.64 -18.35
N PHE A 255 2.76 17.55 -17.96
CA PHE A 255 1.74 16.90 -18.78
C PHE A 255 0.59 17.85 -19.12
N ARG A 256 0.06 18.58 -18.13
CA ARG A 256 -0.98 19.59 -18.36
C ARG A 256 -0.52 20.69 -19.32
N THR A 257 0.72 21.15 -19.19
CA THR A 257 1.29 22.13 -20.13
C THR A 257 1.35 21.58 -21.55
N GLN A 258 1.81 20.35 -21.73
CA GLN A 258 1.89 19.73 -23.06
C GLN A 258 0.51 19.42 -23.65
N LEU A 259 -0.48 19.05 -22.84
CA LEU A 259 -1.87 18.91 -23.29
C LEU A 259 -2.45 20.23 -23.84
N ASN A 260 -2.12 21.37 -23.23
CA ASN A 260 -2.57 22.67 -23.74
C ASN A 260 -1.90 23.07 -25.07
N LEU A 261 -0.73 22.50 -25.36
CA LEU A 261 0.02 22.73 -26.60
C LEU A 261 -0.30 21.67 -27.66
N TYR A 262 -1.11 20.67 -27.33
CA TYR A 262 -1.43 19.57 -28.22
C TYR A 262 -2.26 20.04 -29.41
N GLY A 263 -1.72 19.86 -30.62
CA GLY A 263 -2.36 20.20 -31.89
C GLY A 263 -2.50 18.99 -32.81
N GLU A 264 -3.11 19.18 -33.97
CA GLU A 264 -3.41 18.10 -34.93
C GLU A 264 -2.16 17.43 -35.53
N ALA A 265 -1.03 18.14 -35.61
CA ALA A 265 0.22 17.64 -36.19
C ALA A 265 1.21 17.04 -35.16
N THR A 266 0.88 17.08 -33.87
CA THR A 266 1.76 16.62 -32.79
C THR A 266 1.65 15.12 -32.63
N ASP A 267 2.78 14.43 -32.50
CA ASP A 267 2.80 13.02 -32.16
C ASP A 267 2.05 12.79 -30.82
N PRO A 268 0.99 11.98 -30.80
CA PRO A 268 0.25 11.66 -29.58
C PRO A 268 0.95 10.68 -28.63
N ASP A 269 1.95 9.89 -29.08
CA ASP A 269 2.59 8.85 -28.27
C ASP A 269 3.18 9.38 -26.94
N PRO A 270 3.84 10.55 -26.87
CA PRO A 270 4.33 11.11 -25.61
C PRO A 270 3.23 11.42 -24.58
N LEU A 271 2.08 11.91 -25.04
CA LEU A 271 0.94 12.24 -24.17
C LEU A 271 0.23 10.97 -23.68
N VAL A 272 0.01 10.02 -24.59
CA VAL A 272 -0.55 8.71 -24.26
C VAL A 272 0.35 7.98 -23.26
N THR A 273 1.67 7.98 -23.47
CA THR A 273 2.66 7.39 -22.56
C THR A 273 2.60 8.01 -21.17
N THR A 274 2.58 9.34 -21.10
CA THR A 274 2.49 10.05 -19.81
C THR A 274 1.18 9.73 -19.10
N CYS A 275 0.05 9.71 -19.82
CA CYS A 275 -1.25 9.35 -19.28
C CYS A 275 -1.27 7.92 -18.73
N MET A 276 -0.75 6.94 -19.48
CA MET A 276 -0.68 5.54 -19.04
C MET A 276 0.17 5.37 -17.77
N LEU A 277 1.33 6.04 -17.68
CA LEU A 277 2.18 5.99 -16.49
C LEU A 277 1.50 6.66 -15.28
N LEU A 278 0.84 7.81 -15.46
CA LEU A 278 0.09 8.47 -14.39
C LEU A 278 -1.11 7.62 -13.93
N SER A 279 -1.80 6.96 -14.85
CA SER A 279 -2.88 6.01 -14.55
C SER A 279 -2.37 4.80 -13.76
N LEU A 280 -1.22 4.24 -14.14
CA LEU A 280 -0.54 3.17 -13.41
C LEU A 280 -0.18 3.60 -11.98
N ILE A 281 0.46 4.77 -11.84
CA ILE A 281 0.83 5.34 -10.53
C ILE A 281 -0.43 5.53 -9.67
N ALA A 282 -1.48 6.14 -10.22
CA ALA A 282 -2.72 6.37 -9.50
C ALA A 282 -3.39 5.06 -9.03
N PHE A 283 -3.39 4.02 -9.86
CA PHE A 283 -3.93 2.71 -9.52
C PHE A 283 -3.12 2.03 -8.41
N ALA A 284 -1.79 2.02 -8.55
CA ALA A 284 -0.86 1.37 -7.64
C ALA A 284 -0.69 2.10 -6.31
N ASN A 285 -1.00 3.39 -6.24
CA ASN A 285 -0.88 4.15 -5.01
C ASN A 285 -2.02 3.79 -4.04
N VAL A 286 -1.70 2.91 -3.10
CA VAL A 286 -2.60 2.51 -2.00
C VAL A 286 -2.12 3.12 -0.69
N PRO A 287 -3.03 3.66 0.14
CA PRO A 287 -2.71 3.99 1.52
C PRO A 287 -2.06 2.82 2.26
N SER A 288 -1.33 3.09 3.34
CA SER A 288 -0.58 2.09 4.11
C SER A 288 -1.41 0.84 4.45
N ALA A 289 -0.76 -0.31 4.61
CA ALA A 289 -1.42 -1.59 4.87
C ALA A 289 -2.47 -1.52 6.00
N ASP A 290 -2.16 -0.83 7.09
CA ASP A 290 -3.05 -0.61 8.25
C ASP A 290 -4.37 0.11 7.87
N GLN A 291 -4.37 0.89 6.79
CA GLN A 291 -5.55 1.59 6.29
C GLN A 291 -6.26 0.83 5.16
N ALA A 292 -5.59 -0.14 4.53
CA ALA A 292 -6.09 -0.86 3.36
C ALA A 292 -7.34 -1.70 3.67
N LEU A 293 -7.45 -2.24 4.90
CA LEU A 293 -8.58 -3.04 5.40
C LEU A 293 -9.26 -2.39 6.60
N SER A 294 -9.41 -1.06 6.54
CA SER A 294 -10.10 -0.30 7.57
C SER A 294 -11.51 0.08 7.10
N THR A 295 -12.42 0.30 8.04
CA THR A 295 -13.71 0.96 7.77
C THR A 295 -13.60 2.49 7.79
N ASN A 296 -12.39 3.04 7.93
CA ASN A 296 -12.13 4.49 7.92
C ASN A 296 -11.82 5.02 6.50
N ARG A 297 -12.52 4.49 5.49
CA ARG A 297 -12.35 4.85 4.08
C ARG A 297 -13.65 4.72 3.31
N TRP A 298 -13.66 5.16 2.05
CA TRP A 298 -14.79 4.88 1.16
C TRP A 298 -14.90 3.35 0.93
N PRO A 299 -16.11 2.75 0.90
CA PRO A 299 -17.45 3.38 0.91
C PRO A 299 -18.07 3.60 2.30
N PHE A 300 -17.40 3.29 3.40
CA PHE A 300 -17.95 3.48 4.76
C PHE A 300 -18.01 4.97 5.18
N THR A 301 -17.07 5.78 4.69
CA THR A 301 -17.06 7.23 4.92
C THR A 301 -17.97 7.98 3.93
N PRO A 302 -18.40 9.21 4.25
CA PRO A 302 -19.08 10.07 3.29
C PRO A 302 -18.23 10.29 2.04
N THR A 303 -18.87 10.35 0.88
CA THR A 303 -18.17 10.61 -0.38
C THR A 303 -17.62 12.03 -0.37
N THR A 304 -16.31 12.16 -0.60
CA THR A 304 -15.60 13.43 -0.74
C THR A 304 -15.03 13.53 -2.16
N PRO A 305 -14.64 14.73 -2.64
CA PRO A 305 -14.00 14.87 -3.95
C PRO A 305 -12.76 14.00 -4.16
N HIS A 306 -12.15 13.47 -3.08
CA HIS A 306 -10.96 12.62 -3.15
C HIS A 306 -11.27 11.12 -3.06
N SER A 307 -12.50 10.72 -2.74
CA SER A 307 -12.84 9.33 -2.41
C SER A 307 -12.57 8.33 -3.55
N LEU A 308 -12.77 8.75 -4.81
CA LEU A 308 -12.55 7.93 -6.01
C LEU A 308 -11.57 8.60 -6.98
N GLN A 309 -10.68 9.48 -6.49
CA GLN A 309 -9.78 10.27 -7.34
C GLN A 309 -8.92 9.41 -8.27
N TRP A 310 -8.42 8.27 -7.77
CA TRP A 310 -7.60 7.36 -8.57
C TRP A 310 -8.38 6.77 -9.76
N LEU A 311 -9.69 6.56 -9.59
CA LEU A 311 -10.58 6.02 -10.61
C LEU A 311 -10.91 7.09 -11.66
N TYR A 312 -11.09 8.35 -11.24
CA TYR A 312 -11.22 9.49 -12.14
C TYR A 312 -10.01 9.68 -13.06
N VAL A 313 -8.79 9.47 -12.54
CA VAL A 313 -7.56 9.55 -13.37
C VAL A 313 -7.61 8.58 -14.54
N GLN A 314 -8.20 7.39 -14.37
CA GLN A 314 -8.30 6.39 -15.43
C GLN A 314 -9.18 6.85 -16.61
N LEU A 315 -10.18 7.70 -16.35
CA LEU A 315 -11.08 8.22 -17.38
C LEU A 315 -10.39 9.17 -18.38
N GLY A 316 -9.24 9.74 -18.01
CA GLY A 316 -8.46 10.63 -18.88
C GLY A 316 -7.83 9.93 -20.08
N LEU A 317 -7.70 8.60 -20.04
CA LEU A 317 -7.03 7.83 -21.09
C LEU A 317 -7.90 7.64 -22.34
N GLU A 318 -9.21 7.44 -22.16
CA GLU A 318 -10.12 7.11 -23.27
C GLU A 318 -10.17 8.23 -24.35
N PRO A 319 -10.34 9.53 -24.00
CA PRO A 319 -10.36 10.59 -24.99
C PRO A 319 -9.04 10.69 -25.77
N LEU A 320 -7.91 10.51 -25.09
CA LEU A 320 -6.59 10.54 -25.71
C LEU A 320 -6.40 9.37 -26.69
N LEU A 321 -6.82 8.16 -26.31
CA LEU A 321 -6.75 6.99 -27.19
C LEU A 321 -7.68 7.13 -28.40
N ARG A 322 -8.86 7.72 -28.21
CA ARG A 322 -9.80 7.98 -29.30
C ARG A 322 -9.21 8.93 -30.33
N GLU A 323 -8.67 10.07 -29.90
CA GLU A 323 -7.99 11.01 -30.80
C GLU A 323 -6.74 10.39 -31.45
N HIS A 324 -5.93 9.67 -30.67
CA HIS A 324 -4.75 8.94 -31.16
C HIS A 324 -5.09 7.99 -32.31
N SER A 325 -6.13 7.17 -32.13
CA SER A 325 -6.55 6.16 -33.12
C SER A 325 -6.99 6.78 -34.45
N GLN A 326 -7.51 8.01 -34.43
CA GLN A 326 -7.94 8.74 -35.62
C GLN A 326 -6.75 9.35 -36.37
N ARG A 327 -5.66 9.71 -35.67
CA ARG A 327 -4.52 10.44 -36.22
C ARG A 327 -3.34 9.57 -36.64
N THR A 328 -3.18 8.38 -36.05
CA THR A 328 -1.99 7.54 -36.26
C THR A 328 -2.34 6.12 -36.71
N PRO A 329 -2.71 5.91 -37.99
CA PRO A 329 -3.00 4.57 -38.49
C PRO A 329 -1.71 3.77 -38.70
N GLY A 330 -1.21 3.15 -37.61
CA GLY A 330 -0.21 2.07 -37.67
C GLY A 330 1.24 2.42 -37.29
N ASN A 331 1.55 3.66 -36.91
CA ASN A 331 2.90 4.07 -36.53
C ASN A 331 2.98 4.58 -35.08
N SER A 332 2.71 3.71 -34.10
CA SER A 332 2.74 4.04 -32.67
C SER A 332 3.52 3.01 -31.88
N ILE A 333 4.29 3.45 -30.89
CA ILE A 333 5.03 2.56 -29.99
C ILE A 333 4.09 1.65 -29.18
N TRP A 334 2.82 2.06 -29.02
CA TRP A 334 1.79 1.34 -28.28
C TRP A 334 0.98 0.38 -29.15
N LEU A 335 1.22 0.34 -30.46
CA LEU A 335 0.51 -0.55 -31.38
C LEU A 335 0.52 -2.03 -30.92
N PRO A 336 1.65 -2.62 -30.44
CA PRO A 336 1.67 -3.99 -29.94
C PRO A 336 0.68 -4.22 -28.78
N LEU A 337 0.54 -3.25 -27.88
CA LEU A 337 -0.40 -3.27 -26.76
C LEU A 337 -1.85 -3.19 -27.25
N PHE A 338 -2.15 -2.31 -28.21
CA PHE A 338 -3.49 -2.16 -28.78
C PHE A 338 -3.94 -3.41 -29.54
N LEU A 339 -3.03 -4.03 -30.31
CA LEU A 339 -3.32 -5.29 -30.99
C LEU A 339 -3.56 -6.43 -29.98
N ALA A 340 -2.80 -6.47 -28.88
CA ALA A 340 -2.99 -7.47 -27.83
C ALA A 340 -4.32 -7.36 -27.07
N THR A 341 -4.89 -6.15 -27.02
CA THR A 341 -6.13 -5.85 -26.31
C THR A 341 -7.35 -5.78 -27.23
N GLY A 342 -7.16 -5.83 -28.55
CA GLY A 342 -8.18 -5.67 -29.59
C GLY A 342 -9.12 -6.86 -29.81
N SER A 343 -9.61 -7.52 -28.74
CA SER A 343 -10.56 -8.62 -28.88
C SER A 343 -12.00 -8.11 -29.04
N ARG A 344 -12.66 -8.48 -30.15
CA ARG A 344 -14.05 -8.11 -30.43
C ARG A 344 -15.03 -8.62 -29.37
N GLU A 345 -14.69 -9.70 -28.67
CA GLU A 345 -15.54 -10.32 -27.64
C GLU A 345 -15.73 -9.46 -26.39
N LEU A 346 -14.80 -8.55 -26.10
CA LEU A 346 -14.90 -7.67 -24.94
C LEU A 346 -15.81 -6.46 -25.23
N TYR A 347 -15.98 -6.06 -26.50
CA TYR A 347 -16.78 -4.91 -26.91
C TYR A 347 -18.16 -5.35 -27.41
N ASP A 348 -19.09 -5.53 -26.47
CA ASP A 348 -20.48 -5.84 -26.75
C ASP A 348 -21.41 -4.69 -26.38
N ASP A 349 -21.74 -3.85 -27.38
CA ASP A 349 -22.72 -2.76 -27.26
C ASP A 349 -24.11 -3.16 -27.83
N ARG A 350 -24.39 -4.46 -28.03
CA ARG A 350 -25.67 -4.92 -28.57
C ARG A 350 -26.84 -4.54 -27.64
N PRO A 351 -28.01 -4.16 -28.19
CA PRO A 351 -29.18 -3.87 -27.38
C PRO A 351 -29.84 -5.14 -26.82
N GLY A 352 -30.74 -4.94 -25.86
CA GLY A 352 -31.61 -5.96 -25.31
C GLY A 352 -30.92 -6.98 -24.41
N VAL A 353 -31.58 -8.13 -24.24
CA VAL A 353 -31.25 -9.16 -23.24
C VAL A 353 -30.46 -10.35 -23.81
N ALA A 354 -30.11 -10.30 -25.10
CA ALA A 354 -29.41 -11.41 -25.75
C ALA A 354 -28.08 -11.72 -25.06
N ASP A 355 -27.86 -13.01 -24.79
CA ASP A 355 -26.69 -13.58 -24.09
C ASP A 355 -26.50 -13.10 -22.64
N ILE A 356 -27.52 -12.49 -22.02
CA ILE A 356 -27.50 -12.06 -20.62
C ILE A 356 -28.28 -13.09 -19.77
N PRO A 357 -27.67 -13.68 -18.72
CA PRO A 357 -28.39 -14.61 -17.84
C PRO A 357 -29.62 -13.95 -17.19
N SER A 358 -30.72 -14.70 -17.06
CA SER A 358 -32.01 -14.18 -16.56
C SER A 358 -31.92 -13.53 -15.17
N ALA A 359 -31.02 -14.02 -14.31
CA ALA A 359 -30.74 -13.42 -13.00
C ALA A 359 -30.19 -11.99 -13.12
N TYR A 360 -29.30 -11.72 -14.10
CA TYR A 360 -28.77 -10.38 -14.36
C TYR A 360 -29.83 -9.48 -15.00
N VAL A 361 -30.64 -10.02 -15.91
CA VAL A 361 -31.78 -9.31 -16.51
C VAL A 361 -32.72 -8.80 -15.42
N ALA A 362 -33.08 -9.66 -14.45
CA ALA A 362 -33.92 -9.28 -13.33
C ALA A 362 -33.23 -8.30 -12.36
N LEU A 363 -31.97 -8.55 -12.01
CA LEU A 363 -31.23 -7.75 -11.02
C LEU A 363 -30.98 -6.31 -11.47
N PHE A 364 -30.68 -6.12 -12.77
CA PHE A 364 -30.38 -4.83 -13.37
C PHE A 364 -31.54 -4.24 -14.16
N GLU A 365 -32.72 -4.87 -14.13
CA GLU A 365 -33.96 -4.40 -14.78
C GLU A 365 -33.82 -4.18 -16.30
N ILE A 366 -33.04 -5.04 -16.96
CA ILE A 366 -32.77 -4.92 -18.40
C ILE A 366 -33.99 -5.43 -19.18
N THR A 367 -34.45 -4.64 -20.14
CA THR A 367 -35.56 -5.00 -21.04
C THR A 367 -35.04 -5.31 -22.44
N PRO A 368 -35.83 -6.01 -23.29
CA PRO A 368 -35.49 -6.20 -24.70
C PRO A 368 -35.30 -4.89 -25.49
N SER A 369 -35.88 -3.78 -25.01
CA SER A 369 -35.75 -2.43 -25.59
C SER A 369 -34.59 -1.62 -25.03
N SER A 370 -33.84 -2.15 -24.05
CA SER A 370 -32.70 -1.46 -23.45
C SER A 370 -31.55 -1.32 -24.45
N ILE A 371 -30.89 -0.16 -24.49
CA ILE A 371 -29.78 0.13 -25.41
C ILE A 371 -28.51 0.54 -24.64
N CYS A 372 -27.32 0.26 -25.17
CA CYS A 372 -26.04 0.59 -24.52
C CYS A 372 -25.61 2.04 -24.71
N VAL A 373 -25.99 2.65 -25.83
CA VAL A 373 -25.56 3.99 -26.26
C VAL A 373 -26.78 4.82 -26.53
N ALA A 374 -26.79 6.09 -26.13
CA ALA A 374 -27.88 6.98 -26.47
C ALA A 374 -27.86 7.25 -27.98
N GLU A 375 -29.01 7.13 -28.63
CA GLU A 375 -29.17 7.37 -30.06
C GLU A 375 -30.11 8.55 -30.28
N ALA A 376 -29.67 9.52 -31.09
CA ALA A 376 -30.52 10.60 -31.57
C ALA A 376 -31.24 10.12 -32.83
N ASN A 377 -32.54 9.84 -32.74
CA ASN A 377 -33.33 9.41 -33.90
C ASN A 377 -33.56 10.61 -34.83
N GLY A 378 -32.89 10.60 -35.98
CA GLY A 378 -32.83 11.71 -36.95
C GLY A 378 -34.13 12.11 -37.64
N LEU A 379 -35.26 11.47 -37.34
CA LEU A 379 -36.56 11.78 -37.96
C LEU A 379 -37.55 12.49 -37.01
N ASN A 380 -37.35 12.39 -35.68
CA ASN A 380 -38.33 12.87 -34.69
C ASN A 380 -37.73 13.73 -33.57
N GLY A 381 -36.40 13.86 -33.51
CA GLY A 381 -35.71 14.56 -32.42
C GLY A 381 -35.84 13.88 -31.04
N LEU A 382 -36.44 12.68 -30.97
CA LEU A 382 -36.51 11.90 -29.74
C LEU A 382 -35.14 11.29 -29.45
N ILE A 383 -34.58 11.64 -28.29
CA ILE A 383 -33.33 11.05 -27.78
C ILE A 383 -33.69 9.77 -27.03
N THR A 384 -33.20 8.63 -27.50
CA THR A 384 -33.34 7.38 -26.75
C THR A 384 -32.26 7.33 -25.68
N VAL A 385 -32.66 7.18 -24.42
CA VAL A 385 -31.75 7.18 -23.28
C VAL A 385 -31.10 5.80 -23.15
N ALA A 386 -29.77 5.78 -22.99
CA ALA A 386 -29.03 4.55 -22.72
C ALA A 386 -29.44 3.92 -21.38
N HIS A 387 -29.52 2.60 -21.34
CA HIS A 387 -29.76 1.88 -20.11
C HIS A 387 -28.53 2.01 -19.19
N PRO A 388 -28.70 2.44 -17.92
CA PRO A 388 -27.59 2.86 -17.05
C PRO A 388 -26.58 1.75 -16.73
N TYR A 389 -26.98 0.47 -16.82
CA TYR A 389 -26.15 -0.67 -16.44
C TYR A 389 -25.79 -1.61 -17.60
N LEU A 390 -26.44 -1.48 -18.77
CA LEU A 390 -26.40 -2.55 -19.78
C LEU A 390 -24.98 -2.77 -20.30
N ARG A 391 -24.27 -1.67 -20.64
CA ARG A 391 -22.89 -1.71 -21.11
C ARG A 391 -21.94 -2.32 -20.07
N LEU A 392 -22.08 -1.96 -18.79
CA LEU A 392 -21.26 -2.51 -17.71
C LEU A 392 -21.54 -3.99 -17.48
N VAL A 393 -22.80 -4.42 -17.50
CA VAL A 393 -23.19 -5.83 -17.36
C VAL A 393 -22.59 -6.65 -18.49
N ARG A 394 -22.73 -6.21 -19.75
CA ARG A 394 -22.12 -6.89 -20.90
C ARG A 394 -20.61 -6.99 -20.75
N ARG A 395 -19.95 -5.89 -20.36
CA ARG A 395 -18.50 -5.86 -20.11
C ARG A 395 -18.08 -6.87 -19.04
N ILE A 396 -18.77 -6.89 -17.89
CA ILE A 396 -18.48 -7.83 -16.80
C ILE A 396 -18.67 -9.27 -17.24
N LEU A 397 -19.72 -9.58 -18.00
CA LEU A 397 -19.96 -10.94 -18.48
C LEU A 397 -18.86 -11.41 -19.44
N SER A 398 -18.39 -10.54 -20.35
CA SER A 398 -17.26 -10.87 -21.23
C SER A 398 -15.95 -11.07 -20.43
N LEU A 399 -15.70 -10.24 -19.41
CA LEU A 399 -14.54 -10.40 -18.53
C LEU A 399 -14.64 -11.66 -17.67
N TRP A 400 -15.83 -12.01 -17.21
CA TRP A 400 -16.09 -13.22 -16.44
C TRP A 400 -15.89 -14.48 -17.28
N LYS A 401 -16.30 -14.46 -18.56
CA LYS A 401 -15.99 -15.54 -19.51
C LYS A 401 -14.47 -15.73 -19.63
N LEU A 402 -13.74 -14.65 -19.89
CA LEU A 402 -12.28 -14.67 -19.98
C LEU A 402 -11.61 -15.16 -18.68
N TYR A 403 -12.16 -14.79 -17.52
CA TYR A 403 -11.71 -15.26 -16.22
C TYR A 403 -11.86 -16.77 -16.06
N ASN A 404 -13.00 -17.35 -16.45
CA ASN A 404 -13.25 -18.78 -16.31
C ASN A 404 -12.49 -19.65 -17.34
N GLU A 405 -12.04 -19.06 -18.45
CA GLU A 405 -11.20 -19.74 -19.44
C GLU A 405 -9.74 -19.87 -18.99
N ALA A 406 -9.31 -19.08 -18.01
CA ALA A 406 -7.96 -19.15 -17.45
C ALA A 406 -7.76 -20.45 -16.65
N THR A 407 -6.64 -21.12 -16.89
CA THR A 407 -6.31 -22.40 -16.27
C THR A 407 -5.40 -22.27 -15.04
N GLY A 408 -4.81 -21.09 -14.84
CA GLY A 408 -3.94 -20.81 -13.70
C GLY A 408 -3.59 -19.32 -13.56
N ARG A 409 -2.77 -19.02 -12.54
CA ARG A 409 -2.35 -17.65 -12.20
C ARG A 409 -1.68 -16.91 -13.36
N ASP A 410 -0.81 -17.61 -14.08
CA ASP A 410 -0.09 -17.08 -15.23
C ASP A 410 -1.03 -16.59 -16.36
N ASP A 411 -2.16 -17.29 -16.58
CA ASP A 411 -3.19 -16.86 -17.53
C ASP A 411 -3.92 -15.60 -17.05
N HIS A 412 -4.13 -15.45 -15.74
CA HIS A 412 -4.71 -14.22 -15.19
C HIS A 412 -3.75 -13.03 -15.32
N ASP A 413 -2.46 -13.22 -15.06
CA ASP A 413 -1.43 -12.20 -15.26
C ASP A 413 -1.31 -11.80 -16.73
N LEU A 414 -1.40 -12.78 -17.64
CA LEU A 414 -1.47 -12.56 -19.09
C LEU A 414 -2.69 -11.72 -19.49
N ASN A 415 -3.83 -11.92 -18.83
CA ASN A 415 -5.09 -11.22 -19.11
C ASN A 415 -5.28 -9.92 -18.31
N SER A 416 -4.31 -9.51 -17.48
CA SER A 416 -4.38 -8.31 -16.62
C SER A 416 -4.81 -7.04 -17.38
N ILE A 417 -4.25 -6.80 -18.56
CA ILE A 417 -4.57 -5.63 -19.40
C ILE A 417 -5.99 -5.73 -19.96
N LYS A 418 -6.45 -6.94 -20.32
CA LYS A 418 -7.82 -7.16 -20.80
C LYS A 418 -8.83 -6.92 -19.69
N TYR A 419 -8.52 -7.35 -18.47
CA TYR A 419 -9.34 -7.03 -17.31
C TYR A 419 -9.45 -5.50 -17.12
N ALA A 420 -8.38 -4.74 -17.35
CA ALA A 420 -8.38 -3.28 -17.21
C ALA A 420 -9.38 -2.58 -18.16
N GLN A 421 -9.78 -3.24 -19.25
CA GLN A 421 -10.74 -2.71 -20.22
C GLN A 421 -12.16 -2.54 -19.67
N PHE A 422 -12.45 -2.98 -18.44
CA PHE A 422 -13.67 -2.56 -17.72
C PHE A 422 -13.82 -1.04 -17.70
N MET A 423 -12.73 -0.30 -17.52
CA MET A 423 -12.74 1.16 -17.46
C MET A 423 -13.24 1.83 -18.74
N GLN A 424 -13.20 1.15 -19.88
CA GLN A 424 -13.73 1.69 -21.13
C GLN A 424 -15.27 1.70 -21.19
N ALA A 425 -15.94 0.98 -20.27
CA ALA A 425 -17.38 1.01 -20.10
C ALA A 425 -17.83 2.00 -19.00
N VAL A 426 -16.89 2.61 -18.27
CA VAL A 426 -17.17 3.54 -17.17
C VAL A 426 -17.18 4.96 -17.72
N ASP A 427 -18.27 5.70 -17.48
CA ASP A 427 -18.41 7.11 -17.83
C ASP A 427 -18.71 7.98 -16.59
N ALA A 428 -18.93 9.27 -16.81
CA ALA A 428 -19.26 10.21 -15.74
C ALA A 428 -20.56 9.86 -14.98
N HIS A 429 -21.55 9.24 -15.65
CA HIS A 429 -22.79 8.82 -15.02
C HIS A 429 -22.56 7.61 -14.10
N VAL A 430 -21.74 6.65 -14.54
CA VAL A 430 -21.31 5.51 -13.72
C VAL A 430 -20.55 6.00 -12.48
N MET A 431 -19.62 6.96 -12.66
CA MET A 431 -18.90 7.55 -11.52
C MET A 431 -19.85 8.22 -10.53
N SER A 432 -20.80 9.03 -11.00
CA SER A 432 -21.79 9.67 -10.14
C SER A 432 -22.63 8.64 -9.35
N ARG A 433 -22.96 7.50 -9.96
CA ARG A 433 -23.67 6.40 -9.28
C ARG A 433 -22.79 5.68 -8.25
N LEU A 434 -21.51 5.50 -8.52
CA LEU A 434 -20.55 4.98 -7.53
C LEU A 434 -20.44 5.93 -6.33
N GLU A 435 -20.34 7.23 -6.58
CA GLU A 435 -20.30 8.27 -5.55
C GLU A 435 -21.57 8.31 -4.69
N SER A 436 -22.73 8.08 -5.32
CA SER A 436 -24.01 7.94 -4.63
C SER A 436 -24.20 6.56 -3.97
N LYS A 437 -23.21 5.67 -4.04
CA LYS A 437 -23.23 4.31 -3.49
C LYS A 437 -24.42 3.49 -3.98
N ASP A 438 -24.77 3.64 -5.25
CA ASP A 438 -25.82 2.84 -5.89
C ASP A 438 -25.45 1.34 -5.80
N PRO A 439 -26.28 0.49 -5.16
CA PRO A 439 -25.90 -0.88 -4.85
C PRO A 439 -25.65 -1.73 -6.11
N ARG A 440 -26.36 -1.46 -7.21
CA ARG A 440 -26.14 -2.12 -8.50
C ARG A 440 -24.79 -1.77 -9.11
N THR A 441 -24.43 -0.48 -9.11
CA THR A 441 -23.12 -0.03 -9.61
C THR A 441 -21.98 -0.56 -8.73
N LEU A 442 -22.14 -0.52 -7.41
CA LEU A 442 -21.16 -1.06 -6.46
C LEU A 442 -20.96 -2.57 -6.64
N LEU A 443 -22.02 -3.32 -6.95
CA LEU A 443 -21.91 -4.75 -7.23
C LEU A 443 -21.06 -5.01 -8.48
N LEU A 444 -21.31 -4.30 -9.59
CA LEU A 444 -20.52 -4.44 -10.82
C LEU A 444 -19.05 -4.05 -10.60
N TYR A 445 -18.82 -3.01 -9.82
CA TYR A 445 -17.47 -2.59 -9.42
C TYR A 445 -16.77 -3.64 -8.54
N ALA A 446 -17.45 -4.20 -7.56
CA ALA A 446 -16.93 -5.28 -6.72
C ALA A 446 -16.60 -6.54 -7.54
N MET A 447 -17.45 -6.89 -8.51
CA MET A 447 -17.18 -7.99 -9.44
C MET A 447 -15.93 -7.73 -10.27
N TRP A 448 -15.74 -6.52 -10.79
CA TRP A 448 -14.53 -6.14 -11.52
C TRP A 448 -13.28 -6.26 -10.64
N MET A 449 -13.30 -5.68 -9.44
CA MET A 449 -12.19 -5.80 -8.48
C MET A 449 -11.90 -7.25 -8.14
N GLY A 450 -12.96 -8.05 -7.98
CA GLY A 450 -12.89 -9.47 -7.73
C GLY A 450 -12.18 -10.27 -8.84
N ILE A 451 -12.53 -10.04 -10.11
CA ILE A 451 -11.82 -10.61 -11.27
C ILE A 451 -10.34 -10.22 -11.22
N PHE A 452 -10.07 -8.95 -10.94
CA PHE A 452 -8.70 -8.40 -10.87
C PHE A 452 -7.86 -8.92 -9.71
N CYS A 453 -8.48 -9.44 -8.63
CA CYS A 453 -7.74 -10.01 -7.50
C CYS A 453 -6.91 -11.24 -7.89
N ALA A 454 -7.25 -11.92 -8.99
CA ALA A 454 -6.49 -13.06 -9.48
C ALA A 454 -5.17 -12.69 -10.17
N VAL A 455 -4.96 -11.41 -10.47
CA VAL A 455 -3.72 -10.89 -11.04
C VAL A 455 -2.71 -10.64 -9.91
N ASP A 456 -1.52 -11.24 -10.01
CA ASP A 456 -0.43 -11.11 -9.04
C ASP A 456 0.64 -10.12 -9.53
N SER A 457 0.19 -8.92 -9.90
CA SER A 457 1.06 -7.83 -10.32
C SER A 457 1.19 -6.76 -9.23
N TRP A 458 2.41 -6.26 -9.03
CA TRP A 458 2.77 -5.31 -7.97
C TRP A 458 1.89 -4.04 -7.95
N TRP A 459 1.43 -3.61 -9.12
CA TRP A 459 0.73 -2.35 -9.32
C TRP A 459 -0.79 -2.46 -9.09
N CYS A 460 -1.39 -3.65 -9.16
CA CYS A 460 -2.84 -3.78 -9.04
C CYS A 460 -3.31 -4.52 -7.80
N ARG A 461 -2.56 -5.53 -7.33
CA ARG A 461 -3.08 -6.51 -6.38
C ARG A 461 -3.52 -5.90 -5.05
N ARG A 462 -2.70 -5.04 -4.44
CA ARG A 462 -3.06 -4.36 -3.19
C ARG A 462 -4.33 -3.51 -3.34
N ARG A 463 -4.45 -2.79 -4.46
CA ARG A 463 -5.58 -1.92 -4.77
C ARG A 463 -6.85 -2.74 -4.91
N THR A 464 -6.80 -3.81 -5.69
CA THR A 464 -7.98 -4.61 -6.05
C THR A 464 -8.50 -5.40 -4.88
N VAL A 465 -7.62 -6.02 -4.08
CA VAL A 465 -8.00 -6.70 -2.84
C VAL A 465 -8.66 -5.71 -1.86
N SER A 466 -8.04 -4.54 -1.68
CA SER A 466 -8.53 -3.52 -0.75
C SER A 466 -9.90 -2.96 -1.16
N GLU A 467 -10.10 -2.62 -2.43
CA GLU A 467 -11.38 -2.10 -2.93
C GLU A 467 -12.45 -3.19 -2.99
N CYS A 468 -12.10 -4.40 -3.41
CA CYS A 468 -13.00 -5.56 -3.39
C CYS A 468 -13.54 -5.74 -1.97
N TRP A 469 -12.66 -5.95 -0.99
CA TRP A 469 -13.04 -6.14 0.40
C TRP A 469 -13.92 -5.00 0.95
N ALA A 470 -13.53 -3.74 0.70
CA ALA A 470 -14.25 -2.60 1.25
C ALA A 470 -15.68 -2.50 0.70
N VAL A 471 -15.86 -2.72 -0.62
CA VAL A 471 -17.18 -2.64 -1.26
C VAL A 471 -18.03 -3.87 -0.96
N THR A 472 -17.45 -5.07 -0.95
CA THR A 472 -18.18 -6.31 -0.64
C THR A 472 -18.72 -6.27 0.78
N LYS A 473 -17.89 -5.86 1.76
CA LYS A 473 -18.29 -5.71 3.15
C LYS A 473 -19.38 -4.65 3.33
N TRP A 474 -19.24 -3.50 2.68
CA TRP A 474 -20.25 -2.46 2.75
C TRP A 474 -21.59 -2.89 2.15
N LEU A 475 -21.56 -3.61 1.03
CA LEU A 475 -22.77 -4.17 0.40
C LEU A 475 -23.44 -5.21 1.29
N ASP A 476 -22.69 -6.05 1.99
CA ASP A 476 -23.24 -7.03 2.93
C ASP A 476 -23.94 -6.33 4.12
N GLU A 477 -23.25 -5.37 4.75
CA GLU A 477 -23.77 -4.63 5.91
C GLU A 477 -25.02 -3.78 5.58
N ASN A 478 -25.12 -3.22 4.37
CA ASN A 478 -26.17 -2.27 4.01
C ASN A 478 -27.26 -2.86 3.09
N HIS A 479 -26.93 -3.89 2.31
CA HIS A 479 -27.78 -4.45 1.26
C HIS A 479 -27.79 -5.99 1.20
N GLY A 480 -27.25 -6.70 2.19
CA GLY A 480 -27.17 -8.17 2.18
C GLY A 480 -28.51 -8.89 1.97
N GLN A 481 -29.61 -8.33 2.48
CA GLN A 481 -30.96 -8.88 2.27
C GLN A 481 -31.44 -8.77 0.81
N TRP A 482 -31.00 -7.73 0.09
CA TRP A 482 -31.39 -7.47 -1.31
C TRP A 482 -30.66 -8.40 -2.30
N LEU A 483 -29.42 -8.76 -1.99
CA LEU A 483 -28.54 -9.55 -2.87
C LEU A 483 -28.93 -11.04 -2.93
N GLY A 484 -29.63 -11.54 -1.91
CA GLY A 484 -30.04 -12.94 -1.80
C GLY A 484 -28.88 -13.95 -1.67
N PRO A 485 -29.16 -15.25 -1.42
CA PRO A 485 -28.14 -16.25 -1.12
C PRO A 485 -27.18 -16.55 -2.29
N GLY A 486 -27.60 -16.31 -3.53
CA GLY A 486 -26.81 -16.61 -4.74
C GLY A 486 -25.68 -15.62 -5.00
N VAL A 487 -25.89 -14.33 -4.69
CA VAL A 487 -24.85 -13.30 -4.82
C VAL A 487 -23.87 -13.37 -3.64
N LEU A 488 -24.33 -13.74 -2.45
CA LEU A 488 -23.47 -14.15 -1.33
C LEU A 488 -22.54 -15.33 -1.69
N ARG A 489 -22.98 -16.29 -2.52
CA ARG A 489 -22.08 -17.34 -3.06
C ARG A 489 -21.06 -16.80 -4.07
N ALA A 490 -21.41 -15.80 -4.88
CA ALA A 490 -20.44 -15.10 -5.73
C ALA A 490 -19.40 -14.36 -4.88
N PHE A 491 -19.82 -13.75 -3.77
CA PHE A 491 -18.90 -13.19 -2.77
C PHE A 491 -18.05 -14.26 -2.07
N GLN A 492 -18.56 -15.48 -1.86
CA GLN A 492 -17.75 -16.62 -1.37
C GLN A 492 -16.72 -17.08 -2.41
N ILE A 493 -17.02 -17.04 -3.70
CA ILE A 493 -16.03 -17.29 -4.78
C ILE A 493 -14.96 -16.18 -4.77
N LEU A 494 -15.34 -14.93 -4.57
CA LEU A 494 -14.40 -13.82 -4.38
C LEU A 494 -13.58 -13.93 -3.08
N SER A 495 -14.15 -14.47 -2.00
CA SER A 495 -13.41 -14.85 -0.78
C SER A 495 -12.37 -15.93 -1.07
N TRP A 496 -12.63 -16.80 -2.05
CA TRP A 496 -11.67 -17.81 -2.54
C TRP A 496 -10.52 -17.19 -3.34
N ALA A 497 -10.77 -16.13 -4.11
CA ALA A 497 -9.72 -15.34 -4.77
C ALA A 497 -8.84 -14.56 -3.78
N ILE A 498 -9.39 -14.22 -2.60
CA ILE A 498 -8.66 -13.61 -1.48
C ILE A 498 -7.86 -14.67 -0.69
N ARG A 499 -8.27 -15.94 -0.70
CA ARG A 499 -7.52 -17.03 -0.04
C ARG A 499 -6.20 -17.26 -0.77
N PRO A 500 -5.04 -17.18 -0.09
CA PRO A 500 -3.83 -17.70 -0.68
C PRO A 500 -4.00 -19.21 -0.84
N HIS A 501 -3.86 -19.71 -2.06
CA HIS A 501 -3.52 -21.12 -2.28
C HIS A 501 -2.12 -21.37 -1.70
N VAL A 502 -2.04 -21.53 -0.38
CA VAL A 502 -0.81 -21.88 0.36
C VAL A 502 -0.40 -23.34 0.11
N ALA A 503 -1.27 -24.14 -0.50
CA ALA A 503 -0.94 -25.51 -0.90
C ALA A 503 -0.22 -25.51 -2.26
N GLY A 504 1.05 -25.09 -2.33
CA GLY A 504 1.87 -25.38 -3.52
C GLY A 504 3.19 -24.63 -3.73
N ALA A 505 3.48 -23.53 -3.03
CA ALA A 505 4.68 -22.72 -3.32
C ALA A 505 5.88 -23.13 -2.45
N ALA A 506 6.58 -24.19 -2.83
CA ALA A 506 7.89 -24.52 -2.28
C ALA A 506 9.07 -23.89 -3.05
N ASP A 507 8.87 -23.30 -4.24
CA ASP A 507 10.00 -22.75 -5.03
C ASP A 507 9.68 -21.39 -5.71
N GLY A 508 10.04 -20.29 -5.03
CA GLY A 508 10.38 -18.95 -5.56
C GLY A 508 9.30 -18.03 -6.18
N PRO A 509 9.58 -16.72 -6.38
CA PRO A 509 10.11 -15.73 -5.43
C PRO A 509 9.00 -14.85 -4.81
N ARG A 510 9.12 -14.63 -3.48
CA ARG A 510 8.65 -13.50 -2.67
C ARG A 510 7.29 -12.88 -3.02
N THR A 511 6.22 -13.46 -2.49
CA THR A 511 5.11 -12.66 -1.96
C THR A 511 5.67 -11.66 -0.95
N SER A 512 5.29 -10.38 -1.05
CA SER A 512 5.78 -9.36 -0.12
C SER A 512 5.29 -9.70 1.31
N HIS A 513 6.11 -9.46 2.32
CA HIS A 513 5.70 -9.64 3.73
C HIS A 513 4.45 -8.81 4.08
N ALA A 514 4.20 -7.71 3.37
CA ALA A 514 3.02 -6.87 3.53
C ALA A 514 1.74 -7.56 3.03
N ASP A 515 1.79 -8.32 1.94
CA ASP A 515 0.63 -9.07 1.44
C ASP A 515 0.27 -10.23 2.37
N ILE A 516 1.27 -10.88 2.98
CA ILE A 516 1.05 -11.93 3.98
C ILE A 516 0.43 -11.35 5.26
N ALA A 517 0.88 -10.18 5.71
CA ALA A 517 0.32 -9.49 6.88
C ALA A 517 -1.11 -9.00 6.62
N LEU A 518 -1.37 -8.40 5.45
CA LEU A 518 -2.70 -7.97 5.02
C LEU A 518 -3.68 -9.15 4.99
N LEU A 519 -3.25 -10.32 4.48
CA LEU A 519 -4.05 -11.54 4.45
C LEU A 519 -4.26 -12.17 5.83
N ALA A 520 -3.28 -12.05 6.73
CA ALA A 520 -3.41 -12.51 8.11
C ALA A 520 -4.40 -11.65 8.92
N ASP A 521 -4.46 -10.34 8.65
CA ASP A 521 -5.40 -9.41 9.28
C ASP A 521 -6.84 -9.62 8.78
N ILE A 522 -7.04 -9.96 7.50
CA ILE A 522 -8.36 -10.39 6.98
C ILE A 522 -8.88 -11.59 7.78
N TRP A 523 -8.01 -12.57 8.03
CA TRP A 523 -8.38 -13.78 8.76
C TRP A 523 -8.70 -13.53 10.25
N GLN A 524 -7.98 -12.60 10.90
CA GLN A 524 -8.28 -12.23 12.29
C GLN A 524 -9.56 -11.40 12.45
N LEU A 525 -9.92 -10.58 11.45
CA LEU A 525 -11.16 -9.81 11.44
C LEU A 525 -12.39 -10.71 11.20
N GLU A 526 -12.28 -11.69 10.30
CA GLU A 526 -13.35 -12.67 10.03
C GLU A 526 -13.62 -13.59 11.25
N ALA A 527 -12.55 -14.00 11.96
CA ALA A 527 -12.67 -14.79 13.18
C ALA A 527 -13.34 -14.02 14.35
N ARG A 528 -13.44 -12.68 14.26
CA ARG A 528 -14.11 -11.84 15.26
C ARG A 528 -15.61 -11.67 15.02
N ASP A 529 -16.10 -11.90 13.79
CA ASP A 529 -17.49 -11.64 13.38
C ASP A 529 -18.38 -12.89 13.45
N ASP A 530 -17.79 -14.10 13.42
CA ASP A 530 -18.51 -15.33 13.68
C ASP A 530 -18.78 -15.49 15.18
N GLY A 531 -19.90 -14.93 15.63
CA GLY A 531 -20.45 -14.96 16.99
C GLY A 531 -20.83 -16.34 17.52
N ARG A 532 -19.96 -17.35 17.38
CA ARG A 532 -20.07 -18.67 18.01
C ARG A 532 -18.75 -19.13 18.60
N THR A 533 -18.26 -18.40 19.60
CA THR A 533 -17.59 -18.97 20.79
C THR A 533 -17.31 -17.88 21.83
N VAL A 534 -18.33 -17.54 22.63
CA VAL A 534 -18.11 -16.87 23.92
C VAL A 534 -18.55 -17.82 25.01
N LEU A 535 -17.59 -18.50 25.63
CA LEU A 535 -17.75 -19.08 26.97
C LEU A 535 -16.37 -19.30 27.60
N ALA A 536 -15.74 -18.20 28.01
CA ALA A 536 -14.90 -18.06 29.21
C ALA A 536 -14.10 -16.75 29.12
N GLY A 537 -14.43 -15.73 29.93
CA GLY A 537 -13.48 -14.62 30.11
C GLY A 537 -13.97 -13.29 30.68
N VAL A 538 -15.28 -13.04 30.84
CA VAL A 538 -15.75 -11.64 31.11
C VAL A 538 -16.47 -11.48 32.45
N VAL A 539 -15.84 -11.83 33.58
CA VAL A 539 -16.38 -11.43 34.90
C VAL A 539 -15.36 -10.76 35.84
N ILE A 540 -14.07 -10.64 35.49
CA ILE A 540 -13.05 -10.14 36.45
C ILE A 540 -12.42 -8.78 36.04
N ALA A 541 -12.97 -8.10 35.03
CA ALA A 541 -12.46 -6.77 34.62
C ALA A 541 -12.83 -5.60 35.58
N PRO A 542 -14.01 -5.53 36.22
CA PRO A 542 -14.41 -4.31 36.95
C PRO A 542 -13.72 -4.12 38.32
N LEU A 543 -13.25 -5.20 38.94
CA LEU A 543 -12.60 -5.14 40.27
C LEU A 543 -11.12 -4.76 40.19
N VAL A 544 -10.43 -5.16 39.12
CA VAL A 544 -9.01 -4.86 38.90
C VAL A 544 -8.80 -3.43 38.41
N LEU A 545 -9.73 -2.88 37.61
CA LEU A 545 -9.68 -1.48 37.17
C LEU A 545 -9.86 -0.49 38.34
N LYS A 546 -10.70 -0.83 39.33
CA LYS A 546 -10.87 -0.03 40.56
C LYS A 546 -9.63 -0.07 41.48
N ALA A 547 -8.84 -1.14 41.44
CA ALA A 547 -7.59 -1.23 42.19
C ALA A 547 -6.44 -0.46 41.50
N LEU A 548 -6.39 -0.47 40.16
CA LEU A 548 -5.39 0.26 39.36
C LEU A 548 -5.58 1.79 39.41
N HIS A 549 -6.82 2.28 39.40
CA HIS A 549 -7.09 3.72 39.53
C HIS A 549 -6.64 4.28 40.90
N LYS A 550 -6.72 3.47 41.97
CA LYS A 550 -6.31 3.86 43.32
C LYS A 550 -4.78 3.83 43.54
N TYR A 551 -4.04 3.10 42.69
CA TYR A 551 -2.57 3.00 42.77
C TYR A 551 -1.84 4.04 41.92
N LEU A 552 -2.46 4.53 40.83
CA LEU A 552 -1.87 5.54 39.95
C LEU A 552 -2.01 6.98 40.49
N ASP A 553 -2.91 7.25 41.43
CA ASP A 553 -3.09 8.57 42.06
C ASP A 553 -2.08 8.88 43.19
N VAL A 554 -1.23 7.93 43.58
CA VAL A 554 -0.18 8.15 44.61
C VAL A 554 1.06 8.86 44.04
N GLY A 555 1.10 9.11 42.72
CA GLY A 555 2.23 9.75 42.02
C GLY A 555 2.21 11.29 41.95
N LYS A 556 1.18 11.97 42.50
CA LYS A 556 1.09 13.45 42.49
C LYS A 556 0.89 14.03 43.89
N ALA A 557 1.86 13.84 44.78
CA ALA A 557 1.89 14.59 46.05
C ALA A 557 3.28 14.63 46.71
N VAL A 558 4.31 15.21 46.09
CA VAL A 558 5.45 15.81 46.81
C VAL A 558 6.03 16.97 45.99
N VAL A 559 6.48 18.03 46.67
CA VAL A 559 7.01 19.34 46.21
C VAL A 559 5.86 20.32 45.85
N VAL A 560 5.53 21.35 46.65
CA VAL A 560 6.40 22.44 47.11
C VAL A 560 5.86 23.14 48.40
N VAL A 561 6.79 23.67 49.20
CA VAL A 561 6.77 24.89 50.06
C VAL A 561 6.61 24.72 51.59
N GLY A 562 7.72 24.96 52.29
CA GLY A 562 7.81 25.57 53.61
C GLY A 562 9.29 25.77 53.96
N GLY A 563 9.82 26.97 54.24
CA GLY A 563 9.23 28.30 54.42
C GLY A 563 10.36 29.34 54.51
N ARG A 564 9.95 30.57 54.87
CA ARG A 564 10.72 31.73 55.37
C ARG A 564 12.19 31.86 55.02
#